data_AF-A0A8C7GWV5-F1
#
_entry.id   AF-A0A8C7GWV5-F1
#
_cell.length_a   1.000
_cell.length_b   1.000
_cell.length_c   1.000
_cell.angle_alpha   90.00
_cell.angle_beta   90.00
_cell.angle_gamma   90.00
#
_symmetry.space_group_name_H-M   'P 1'
#
loop_
_entity.id
_entity.type
_entity.pdbx_description
1 polymer ?
#
loop_
_entity_poly.entity_id
_entity_poly.type
_entity_poly.pdbx_seq_one_letter_code
_entity_poly.pdbx_strand_id
1 'polypeptide(L)'
;MGEQLSPDEKLHLITRNLQEVLGEEKIKQVLSERELKVYWGTATTGKPHVAYFVPMSKIADFLKAGCEVTILFADLHAFLDNMKAPWELLELRVQYYEQVIKAMLESIGVPLDKLKFIKGTDFQLSREYTLDVYRLSSMVTEHDAKKAGAEVVKQVDHPLLSGLLYPGLQALDEEYLKVDAHTCPPWAMLSGPHLMNPMVPGLTGAKMSSSEEESKIDLLDRKEDVKKKLKKAFCEPGNIENNGVLSFVKHVLFPLVGEFSIKRDPKFGGDKTYTDFEEVEKEFGEELIHPGDLKAGVELALNKLLDPIRKKFESPELRKLSNTAYPDPSKNKGAGKGNPKVAEEDELVPSRLDIRVGKVISVEKVLIHSLTHSLVYSFIHSLISLFINSFVYLSLFKLGRPFF
;
A
#
# COMPACT_ATOMS: atom_id res chain seq x y z
N MET A 1 4.02 30.48 15.05
CA MET A 1 5.26 29.68 15.01
C MET A 1 4.84 28.27 15.37
N GLY A 2 4.87 27.34 14.43
CA GLY A 2 4.51 25.94 14.72
C GLY A 2 5.58 25.32 15.59
N GLU A 3 5.19 24.68 16.69
CA GLU A 3 6.11 23.96 17.58
C GLU A 3 6.89 22.92 16.76
N GLN A 4 8.21 23.01 16.81
CA GLN A 4 9.10 22.08 16.14
C GLN A 4 9.21 20.84 17.02
N LEU A 5 8.56 19.75 16.61
CA LEU A 5 8.55 18.48 17.35
C LEU A 5 9.98 17.97 17.59
N SER A 6 10.23 17.49 18.80
CA SER A 6 11.48 16.81 19.16
C SER A 6 11.64 15.48 18.40
N PRO A 7 12.87 14.96 18.24
CA PRO A 7 13.09 13.66 17.61
C PRO A 7 12.30 12.51 18.26
N ASP A 8 12.12 12.56 19.59
CA ASP A 8 11.36 11.55 20.33
C ASP A 8 9.85 11.63 20.06
N GLU A 9 9.29 12.84 20.00
CA GLU A 9 7.88 13.05 19.62
C GLU A 9 7.63 12.62 18.16
N LYS A 10 8.56 12.91 17.25
CA LYS A 10 8.50 12.44 15.86
C LYS A 10 8.54 10.92 15.80
N LEU A 11 9.47 10.29 16.53
CA LEU A 11 9.57 8.83 16.59
C LEU A 11 8.26 8.23 17.10
N HIS A 12 7.68 8.78 18.18
CA HIS A 12 6.40 8.31 18.71
C HIS A 12 5.27 8.41 17.69
N LEU A 13 5.14 9.54 16.97
CA LEU A 13 4.14 9.66 15.89
C LEU A 13 4.38 8.67 14.76
N ILE A 14 5.64 8.45 14.37
CA ILE A 14 6.00 7.51 13.31
C ILE A 14 5.63 6.08 13.73
N THR A 15 5.95 5.67 14.96
CA THR A 15 5.85 4.26 15.40
C THR A 15 4.55 3.88 16.10
N ARG A 16 3.76 4.84 16.59
CA ARG A 16 2.48 4.53 17.26
C ARG A 16 1.55 3.73 16.34
N ASN A 17 0.82 2.79 16.94
CA ASN A 17 -0.17 1.92 16.28
C ASN A 17 0.38 1.01 15.16
N LEU A 18 1.71 0.91 15.01
CA LEU A 18 2.32 -0.12 14.17
C LEU A 18 2.38 -1.44 14.93
N GLN A 19 2.29 -2.54 14.18
CA GLN A 19 2.47 -3.89 14.73
C GLN A 19 3.96 -4.17 14.97
N GLU A 20 4.81 -3.72 14.04
CA GLU A 20 6.24 -3.99 14.09
C GLU A 20 7.04 -2.87 13.43
N VAL A 21 8.23 -2.61 13.97
CA VAL A 21 9.20 -1.63 13.47
C VAL A 21 10.55 -2.33 13.34
N LEU A 22 11.04 -2.45 12.12
CA LEU A 22 12.38 -2.94 11.85
C LEU A 22 13.31 -1.76 11.58
N GLY A 23 14.54 -1.80 12.10
CA GLY A 23 15.55 -0.77 11.85
C GLY A 23 15.33 0.55 12.60
N GLU A 24 14.69 0.51 13.77
CA GLU A 24 14.40 1.69 14.61
C GLU A 24 15.65 2.56 14.88
N GLU A 25 16.81 1.93 15.11
CA GLU A 25 18.06 2.65 15.36
C GLU A 25 18.48 3.54 14.18
N LYS A 26 18.26 3.07 12.94
CA LYS A 26 18.53 3.89 11.74
C LYS A 26 17.52 5.02 11.60
N ILE A 27 16.26 4.81 12.01
CA ILE A 27 15.25 5.88 12.06
C ILE A 27 15.68 6.96 13.05
N LYS A 28 16.08 6.59 14.27
CA LYS A 28 16.58 7.52 15.29
C LYS A 28 17.77 8.34 14.80
N GLN A 29 18.74 7.69 14.15
CA GLN A 29 19.88 8.36 13.55
C GLN A 29 19.44 9.41 12.52
N VAL A 30 18.58 9.02 11.57
CA VAL A 30 18.08 9.97 10.55
C VAL A 30 17.32 11.14 11.19
N LEU A 31 16.43 10.87 12.15
CA LEU A 31 15.65 11.89 12.85
C LEU A 31 16.49 12.87 13.67
N SER A 32 17.70 12.48 14.09
CA SER A 32 18.64 13.38 14.77
C SER A 32 19.31 14.39 13.84
N GLU A 33 19.38 14.09 12.54
CA GLU A 33 20.07 14.91 11.54
C GLU A 33 19.12 15.67 10.60
N ARG A 34 18.00 15.05 10.20
CA ARG A 34 17.07 15.58 9.19
C ARG A 34 15.69 14.92 9.26
N GLU A 35 14.79 15.36 8.38
CA GLU A 35 13.49 14.72 8.20
C GLU A 35 13.63 13.34 7.54
N LEU A 36 12.79 12.40 7.99
CA LEU A 36 12.71 11.04 7.44
C LEU A 36 11.98 11.05 6.10
N LYS A 37 12.51 10.34 5.10
CA LYS A 37 11.85 10.11 3.83
C LYS A 37 11.19 8.74 3.84
N VAL A 38 9.88 8.70 3.66
CA VAL A 38 9.11 7.45 3.70
C VAL A 38 8.35 7.27 2.40
N TYR A 39 8.16 6.02 1.96
CA TYR A 39 7.15 5.74 0.95
C TYR A 39 6.17 4.65 1.39
N TRP A 40 4.99 4.75 0.77
CA TRP A 40 3.93 3.77 0.82
C TRP A 40 3.48 3.46 -0.62
N GLY A 41 3.52 2.19 -0.99
CA GLY A 41 3.07 1.70 -2.29
C GLY A 41 1.61 1.26 -2.27
N THR A 42 0.86 1.59 -3.31
CA THR A 42 -0.50 1.08 -3.51
C THR A 42 -0.72 0.66 -4.96
N ALA A 43 -1.17 -0.58 -5.16
CA ALA A 43 -1.51 -1.09 -6.48
C ALA A 43 -2.89 -0.59 -6.90
N THR A 44 -2.98 0.07 -8.05
CA THR A 44 -4.20 0.73 -8.57
C THR A 44 -5.20 -0.26 -9.19
N THR A 45 -5.61 -1.23 -8.39
CA THR A 45 -6.46 -2.37 -8.80
C THR A 45 -7.95 -2.07 -8.58
N GLY A 46 -8.57 -2.65 -7.55
CA GLY A 46 -9.99 -2.45 -7.20
C GLY A 46 -10.27 -1.04 -6.66
N LYS A 47 -11.54 -0.72 -6.40
CA LYS A 47 -11.90 0.54 -5.71
C LYS A 47 -11.43 0.50 -4.25
N PRO A 48 -10.71 1.52 -3.75
CA PRO A 48 -10.43 1.69 -2.33
C PRO A 48 -11.72 1.74 -1.51
N HIS A 49 -11.67 1.14 -0.33
CA HIS A 49 -12.76 1.09 0.65
C HIS A 49 -12.28 1.70 1.97
N VAL A 50 -13.17 1.82 2.97
CA VAL A 50 -12.87 2.48 4.25
C VAL A 50 -11.66 1.93 5.00
N ALA A 51 -11.19 0.71 4.72
CA ALA A 51 -9.95 0.18 5.29
C ALA A 51 -8.72 1.02 4.91
N TYR A 52 -8.76 1.72 3.77
CA TYR A 52 -7.68 2.61 3.35
C TYR A 52 -7.45 3.74 4.36
N PHE A 53 -8.40 4.05 5.25
CA PHE A 53 -8.15 4.99 6.32
C PHE A 53 -7.07 4.50 7.31
N VAL A 54 -6.82 3.19 7.42
CA VAL A 54 -5.74 2.65 8.27
C VAL A 54 -4.36 3.12 7.79
N PRO A 55 -3.92 2.85 6.54
CA PRO A 55 -2.67 3.41 6.04
C PRO A 55 -2.71 4.93 5.92
N MET A 56 -3.84 5.55 5.54
CA MET A 56 -3.93 7.02 5.46
C MET A 56 -3.76 7.69 6.84
N SER A 57 -4.17 7.05 7.93
CA SER A 57 -3.93 7.55 9.29
C SER A 57 -2.44 7.55 9.63
N LYS A 58 -1.69 6.53 9.21
CA LYS A 58 -0.23 6.52 9.36
C LYS A 58 0.47 7.53 8.46
N ILE A 59 -0.01 7.72 7.23
CA ILE A 59 0.51 8.79 6.35
C ILE A 59 0.26 10.16 6.96
N ALA A 60 -0.92 10.37 7.56
CA ALA A 60 -1.21 11.58 8.32
C ALA A 60 -0.24 11.77 9.49
N ASP A 61 0.10 10.71 10.23
CA ASP A 61 1.13 10.78 11.28
C ASP A 61 2.51 11.16 10.73
N PHE A 62 2.94 10.58 9.60
CA PHE A 62 4.22 10.91 8.99
C PHE A 62 4.28 12.38 8.53
N LEU A 63 3.20 12.87 7.91
CA LEU A 63 3.09 14.27 7.52
C LEU A 63 3.12 15.21 8.74
N LYS A 64 2.43 14.86 9.82
CA LYS A 64 2.46 15.60 11.10
C LYS A 64 3.84 15.59 11.77
N ALA A 65 4.57 14.48 11.68
CA ALA A 65 5.94 14.36 12.16
C ALA A 65 6.96 15.15 11.30
N GLY A 66 6.53 15.67 10.15
CA GLY A 66 7.37 16.46 9.24
C GLY A 66 8.11 15.64 8.19
N CYS A 67 7.82 14.34 8.06
CA CYS A 67 8.44 13.47 7.07
C CYS A 67 8.15 13.92 5.63
N GLU A 68 9.06 13.61 4.71
CA GLU A 68 8.76 13.64 3.28
C GLU A 68 8.09 12.31 2.90
N VAL A 69 6.83 12.37 2.48
CA VAL A 69 6.05 11.17 2.18
C VAL A 69 5.86 11.03 0.68
N THR A 70 6.26 9.88 0.13
CA THR A 70 6.01 9.51 -1.26
C THR A 70 4.95 8.41 -1.31
N ILE A 71 3.88 8.63 -2.08
CA ILE A 71 2.91 7.58 -2.38
C ILE A 71 3.20 7.09 -3.80
N LEU A 72 3.58 5.83 -3.91
CA LEU A 72 3.84 5.16 -5.18
C LEU A 72 2.54 4.51 -5.68
N PHE A 73 2.03 5.00 -6.81
CA PHE A 73 0.97 4.34 -7.55
C PHE A 73 1.59 3.23 -8.39
N ALA A 74 1.54 2.01 -7.87
CA ALA A 74 2.15 0.83 -8.47
C ALA A 74 1.25 0.29 -9.61
N ASP A 75 1.15 1.07 -10.69
CA ASP A 75 0.34 0.79 -11.88
C ASP A 75 0.89 -0.39 -12.68
N LEU A 76 2.21 -0.48 -12.85
CA LEU A 76 2.84 -1.66 -13.45
C LEU A 76 2.55 -2.92 -12.63
N HIS A 77 2.62 -2.81 -11.29
CA HIS A 77 2.28 -3.92 -10.39
C HIS A 77 0.80 -4.32 -10.48
N ALA A 78 -0.12 -3.36 -10.67
CA ALA A 78 -1.54 -3.63 -10.87
C ALA A 78 -1.81 -4.44 -12.15
N PHE A 79 -0.97 -4.29 -13.17
CA PHE A 79 -0.97 -5.11 -14.37
C PHE A 79 -0.33 -6.48 -14.14
N LEU A 80 0.83 -6.53 -13.49
CA LEU A 80 1.60 -7.77 -13.25
C LEU A 80 0.89 -8.74 -12.30
N ASP A 81 0.09 -8.24 -11.36
CA ASP A 81 -0.74 -9.04 -10.45
C ASP A 81 -1.99 -9.57 -11.18
N ASN A 82 -1.77 -10.53 -12.08
CA ASN A 82 -2.79 -11.28 -12.80
C ASN A 82 -3.79 -10.39 -13.57
N MET A 83 -3.31 -9.32 -14.20
CA MET A 83 -4.11 -8.38 -15.01
C MET A 83 -5.34 -7.81 -14.28
N LYS A 84 -5.23 -7.59 -12.96
CA LYS A 84 -6.31 -6.98 -12.15
C LYS A 84 -6.73 -5.59 -12.66
N ALA A 85 -5.83 -4.90 -13.37
CA ALA A 85 -6.13 -3.71 -14.13
C ALA A 85 -5.65 -3.88 -15.60
N PRO A 86 -6.57 -3.81 -16.59
CA PRO A 86 -6.20 -3.72 -18.00
C PRO A 86 -5.36 -2.47 -18.28
N TRP A 87 -4.46 -2.56 -19.26
CA TRP A 87 -3.51 -1.49 -19.59
C TRP A 87 -4.20 -0.15 -19.90
N GLU A 88 -5.35 -0.20 -20.58
CA GLU A 88 -6.15 0.96 -20.96
C GLU A 88 -6.78 1.68 -19.76
N LEU A 89 -6.97 0.96 -18.64
CA LEU A 89 -7.57 1.51 -17.42
C LEU A 89 -6.54 1.93 -16.38
N LEU A 90 -5.25 1.61 -16.57
CA LEU A 90 -4.20 1.91 -15.58
C LEU A 90 -4.15 3.39 -15.23
N GLU A 91 -4.01 4.26 -16.23
CA GLU A 91 -3.91 5.70 -16.01
C GLU A 91 -5.17 6.28 -15.35
N LEU A 92 -6.36 5.82 -15.78
CA LEU A 92 -7.63 6.27 -15.19
C LEU A 92 -7.76 5.84 -13.72
N ARG A 93 -7.31 4.63 -13.38
CA ARG A 93 -7.31 4.14 -12.00
C ARG A 93 -6.26 4.86 -11.16
N VAL A 94 -5.09 5.16 -11.70
CA VAL A 94 -4.09 6.00 -11.01
C VAL A 94 -4.68 7.37 -10.67
N GLN A 95 -5.28 8.04 -11.65
CA GLN A 95 -5.93 9.33 -11.43
C GLN A 95 -7.05 9.24 -10.38
N TYR A 96 -7.85 8.17 -10.40
CA TYR A 96 -8.88 7.95 -9.38
C TYR A 96 -8.27 7.76 -7.98
N TYR A 97 -7.23 6.93 -7.86
CA TYR A 97 -6.51 6.69 -6.61
C TYR A 97 -5.88 7.97 -6.06
N GLU A 98 -5.27 8.78 -6.92
CA GLU A 98 -4.68 10.07 -6.54
C GLU A 98 -5.74 11.01 -5.96
N GLN A 99 -6.87 11.17 -6.66
CA GLN A 99 -7.94 12.06 -6.22
C GLN A 99 -8.60 11.58 -4.91
N VAL A 100 -8.78 10.27 -4.74
CA VAL A 100 -9.42 9.72 -3.53
C VAL A 100 -8.48 9.80 -2.33
N ILE A 101 -7.19 9.47 -2.48
CA ILE A 101 -6.21 9.60 -1.39
C ILE A 101 -6.08 11.06 -0.98
N LYS A 102 -6.00 11.97 -1.95
CA LYS A 102 -5.95 13.41 -1.67
C LYS A 102 -7.19 13.86 -0.90
N ALA A 103 -8.39 13.41 -1.29
CA ALA A 103 -9.63 13.70 -0.59
C ALA A 103 -9.66 13.13 0.84
N MET A 104 -9.12 11.92 1.05
CA MET A 104 -9.01 11.31 2.38
C MET A 104 -8.09 12.11 3.30
N LEU A 105 -6.90 12.49 2.83
CA LEU A 105 -5.95 13.27 3.63
C LEU A 105 -6.45 14.70 3.91
N GLU A 106 -7.13 15.33 2.95
CA GLU A 106 -7.85 16.59 3.17
C GLU A 106 -8.97 16.45 4.22
N SER A 107 -9.72 15.34 4.19
CA SER A 107 -10.75 15.06 5.19
C SER A 107 -10.17 14.84 6.58
N ILE A 108 -8.96 14.28 6.67
CA ILE A 108 -8.24 14.10 7.94
C ILE A 108 -7.69 15.44 8.45
N GLY A 109 -7.46 16.41 7.55
CA GLY A 109 -6.97 17.74 7.90
C GLY A 109 -5.45 17.81 8.08
N VAL A 110 -4.68 17.06 7.28
CA VAL A 110 -3.21 17.15 7.27
C VAL A 110 -2.67 18.02 6.14
N PRO A 111 -1.56 18.75 6.37
CA PRO A 111 -0.89 19.51 5.31
C PRO A 111 -0.28 18.54 4.29
N LEU A 112 -0.43 18.86 3.00
CA LEU A 112 0.03 18.02 1.89
C LEU A 112 1.33 18.53 1.25
N ASP A 113 1.99 19.53 1.85
CA ASP A 113 3.14 20.22 1.23
C ASP A 113 4.35 19.30 1.01
N LYS A 114 4.50 18.30 1.88
CA LYS A 114 5.58 17.29 1.81
C LYS A 114 5.11 15.95 1.22
N LEU A 115 3.91 15.89 0.66
CA LEU A 115 3.38 14.70 0.00
C LEU A 115 3.73 14.71 -1.49
N LYS A 116 4.34 13.64 -1.97
CA LYS A 116 4.70 13.42 -3.38
C LYS A 116 3.95 12.22 -3.93
N PHE A 117 3.40 12.38 -5.13
CA PHE A 117 2.80 11.29 -5.89
C PHE A 117 3.73 10.90 -7.04
N ILE A 118 4.02 9.60 -7.16
CA ILE A 118 4.86 9.05 -8.23
C ILE A 118 4.15 7.82 -8.81
N LYS A 119 4.17 7.67 -10.13
CA LYS A 119 3.64 6.48 -10.80
C LYS A 119 4.79 5.50 -11.06
N GLY A 120 4.54 4.20 -10.90
CA GLY A 120 5.57 3.18 -11.10
C GLY A 120 6.15 3.24 -12.52
N THR A 121 5.28 3.37 -13.53
CA THR A 121 5.71 3.52 -14.93
C THR A 121 6.58 4.74 -15.22
N ASP A 122 6.67 5.75 -14.33
CA ASP A 122 7.54 6.92 -14.51
C ASP A 122 9.04 6.54 -14.48
N PHE A 123 9.42 5.46 -13.76
CA PHE A 123 10.83 5.05 -13.62
C PHE A 123 11.08 3.55 -13.78
N GLN A 124 10.09 2.68 -13.52
CA GLN A 124 10.27 1.22 -13.54
C GLN A 124 10.58 0.65 -14.92
N LEU A 125 10.34 1.43 -15.99
CA LEU A 125 10.67 1.06 -17.38
C LEU A 125 11.97 1.71 -17.87
N SER A 126 12.68 2.46 -17.01
CA SER A 126 13.97 3.06 -17.35
C SER A 126 15.03 1.99 -17.59
N ARG A 127 16.08 2.37 -18.35
CA ARG A 127 17.18 1.48 -18.66
C ARG A 127 17.90 1.01 -17.40
N GLU A 128 18.15 1.93 -16.49
CA GLU A 128 18.86 1.70 -15.23
C GLU A 128 18.09 0.69 -14.37
N TYR A 129 16.79 0.96 -14.15
CA TYR A 129 15.93 0.09 -13.36
C TYR A 129 15.83 -1.30 -13.96
N THR A 130 15.63 -1.39 -15.28
CA THR A 130 15.55 -2.68 -15.99
C THR A 130 16.84 -3.49 -15.87
N LEU A 131 18.01 -2.84 -15.91
CA LEU A 131 19.29 -3.52 -15.71
C LEU A 131 19.43 -4.06 -14.27
N ASP A 132 18.96 -3.33 -13.27
CA ASP A 132 18.96 -3.80 -11.88
C ASP A 132 17.95 -4.93 -11.66
N VAL A 133 16.81 -4.93 -12.33
CA VAL A 133 15.89 -6.08 -12.36
C VAL A 133 16.61 -7.33 -12.89
N TYR A 134 17.36 -7.21 -13.99
CA TYR A 134 18.13 -8.35 -14.51
C TYR A 134 19.23 -8.81 -13.55
N ARG A 135 19.95 -7.88 -12.92
CA ARG A 135 20.94 -8.22 -11.88
C ARG A 135 20.30 -8.97 -10.72
N LEU A 136 19.17 -8.47 -10.21
CA LEU A 136 18.45 -9.10 -9.12
C LEU A 136 17.95 -10.50 -9.52
N SER A 137 17.43 -10.66 -10.73
CA SER A 137 16.99 -11.96 -11.27
C SER A 137 18.13 -13.00 -11.38
N SER A 138 19.39 -12.55 -11.46
CA SER A 138 20.56 -13.44 -11.46
C SER A 138 21.00 -13.90 -10.08
N MET A 139 20.47 -13.28 -9.02
CA MET A 139 20.84 -13.53 -7.62
C MET A 139 19.70 -14.16 -6.80
N VAL A 140 18.45 -13.80 -7.08
CA VAL A 140 17.27 -14.28 -6.36
C VAL A 140 16.82 -15.62 -6.91
N THR A 141 16.61 -16.60 -6.02
CA THR A 141 16.10 -17.92 -6.41
C THR A 141 14.59 -17.86 -6.67
N GLU A 142 14.08 -18.73 -7.55
CA GLU A 142 12.64 -18.87 -7.77
C GLU A 142 11.88 -19.17 -6.46
N HIS A 143 12.45 -20.02 -5.62
CA HIS A 143 11.90 -20.36 -4.31
C HIS A 143 11.72 -19.12 -3.43
N ASP A 144 12.73 -18.27 -3.34
CA ASP A 144 12.67 -17.09 -2.47
C ASP A 144 11.73 -16.03 -3.03
N ALA A 145 11.70 -15.83 -4.35
CA ALA A 145 10.74 -14.95 -5.01
C ALA A 145 9.29 -15.41 -4.77
N LYS A 146 9.02 -16.72 -4.92
CA LYS A 146 7.69 -17.29 -4.67
C LYS A 146 7.29 -17.17 -3.20
N LYS A 147 8.22 -17.43 -2.28
CA LYS A 147 8.00 -17.32 -0.83
C LYS A 147 7.70 -15.87 -0.44
N ALA A 148 8.44 -14.90 -0.98
CA ALA A 148 8.20 -13.49 -0.73
C ALA A 148 6.84 -13.03 -1.27
N GLY A 149 6.44 -13.48 -2.46
CA GLY A 149 5.16 -13.08 -3.07
C GLY A 149 3.90 -13.79 -2.54
N ALA A 150 4.03 -14.79 -1.65
CA ALA A 150 2.96 -15.73 -1.31
C ALA A 150 1.67 -15.07 -0.78
N GLU A 151 1.80 -14.05 0.07
CA GLU A 151 0.67 -13.37 0.74
C GLU A 151 0.14 -12.14 -0.02
N VAL A 152 0.80 -11.76 -1.14
CA VAL A 152 0.47 -10.53 -1.89
C VAL A 152 0.06 -10.78 -3.31
N VAL A 153 0.80 -11.62 -4.02
CA VAL A 153 0.43 -12.00 -5.38
C VAL A 153 -0.70 -13.02 -5.28
N LYS A 154 -1.70 -12.87 -6.15
CA LYS A 154 -2.79 -13.85 -6.23
C LYS A 154 -2.24 -15.25 -6.51
N GLN A 155 -2.50 -16.19 -5.60
CA GLN A 155 -2.16 -17.59 -5.81
C GLN A 155 -3.12 -18.22 -6.83
N VAL A 156 -2.55 -18.86 -7.84
CA VAL A 156 -3.26 -19.57 -8.92
C VAL A 156 -2.56 -20.90 -9.18
N ASP A 157 -3.28 -21.88 -9.73
CA ASP A 157 -2.76 -23.24 -9.95
C ASP A 157 -1.54 -23.26 -10.89
N HIS A 158 -1.49 -22.32 -11.84
CA HIS A 158 -0.36 -22.12 -12.75
C HIS A 158 0.18 -20.69 -12.61
N PRO A 159 1.08 -20.42 -11.64
CA PRO A 159 1.59 -19.08 -11.38
C PRO A 159 2.31 -18.50 -12.60
N LEU A 160 1.97 -17.26 -12.94
CA LEU A 160 2.65 -16.51 -14.00
C LEU A 160 4.01 -16.02 -13.53
N LEU A 161 4.96 -15.88 -14.46
CA LEU A 161 6.29 -15.30 -14.20
C LEU A 161 6.21 -13.90 -13.58
N SER A 162 5.17 -13.13 -13.93
CA SER A 162 4.94 -11.79 -13.37
C SER A 162 4.85 -11.78 -11.85
N GLY A 163 4.31 -12.84 -11.25
CA GLY A 163 4.22 -12.99 -9.80
C GLY A 163 5.58 -13.17 -9.11
N LEU A 164 6.55 -13.76 -9.81
CA LEU A 164 7.91 -13.94 -9.30
C LEU A 164 8.75 -12.67 -9.39
N LEU A 165 8.45 -11.80 -10.38
CA LEU A 165 9.14 -10.53 -10.51
C LEU A 165 8.66 -9.52 -9.44
N TYR A 166 7.40 -9.60 -9.02
CA TYR A 166 6.75 -8.63 -8.14
C TYR A 166 7.59 -8.23 -6.91
N PRO A 167 8.08 -9.16 -6.05
CA PRO A 167 8.82 -8.77 -4.85
C PRO A 167 10.14 -8.07 -5.18
N GLY A 168 10.76 -8.44 -6.30
CA GLY A 168 12.00 -7.83 -6.78
C GLY A 168 11.82 -6.42 -7.34
N LEU A 169 10.66 -6.09 -7.91
CA LEU A 169 10.35 -4.71 -8.27
C LEU A 169 10.09 -3.87 -7.02
N GLN A 170 9.25 -4.34 -6.10
CA GLN A 170 8.94 -3.61 -4.87
C GLN A 170 10.19 -3.32 -4.03
N ALA A 171 11.15 -4.24 -4.06
CA ALA A 171 12.49 -4.10 -3.52
C ALA A 171 13.32 -2.95 -4.12
N LEU A 172 13.34 -2.85 -5.45
CA LEU A 172 14.12 -1.83 -6.16
C LEU A 172 13.46 -0.45 -6.03
N ASP A 173 12.14 -0.39 -5.84
CA ASP A 173 11.43 0.87 -5.60
C ASP A 173 12.01 1.64 -4.41
N GLU A 174 12.49 0.96 -3.35
CA GLU A 174 13.09 1.60 -2.18
C GLU A 174 14.31 2.46 -2.55
N GLU A 175 15.21 1.89 -3.36
CA GLU A 175 16.45 2.55 -3.80
C GLU A 175 16.14 3.67 -4.82
N TYR A 176 15.26 3.40 -5.78
CA TYR A 176 14.96 4.35 -6.86
C TYR A 176 14.13 5.55 -6.40
N LEU A 177 13.29 5.37 -5.36
CA LEU A 177 12.58 6.47 -4.70
C LEU A 177 13.46 7.24 -3.71
N LYS A 178 14.67 6.73 -3.41
CA LYS A 178 15.66 7.36 -2.51
C LYS A 178 15.07 7.64 -1.12
N VAL A 179 14.39 6.64 -0.57
CA VAL A 179 13.72 6.72 0.73
C VAL A 179 14.59 6.17 1.86
N ASP A 180 14.29 6.57 3.08
CA ASP A 180 14.93 6.04 4.28
C ASP A 180 14.16 4.87 4.87
N ALA A 181 12.82 4.87 4.77
CA ALA A 181 11.96 3.82 5.29
C ALA A 181 10.75 3.53 4.38
N HIS A 182 10.22 2.33 4.51
CA HIS A 182 9.08 1.82 3.76
C HIS A 182 7.97 1.37 4.73
N THR A 183 6.73 1.71 4.41
CA THR A 183 5.57 1.13 5.10
C THR A 183 4.99 -0.01 4.28
N CYS A 184 5.22 -1.25 4.72
CA CYS A 184 4.81 -2.49 4.06
C CYS A 184 4.04 -3.37 5.05
N PRO A 185 3.19 -4.31 4.59
CA PRO A 185 2.81 -5.44 5.44
C PRO A 185 4.05 -6.28 5.86
N PRO A 186 3.96 -7.11 6.93
CA PRO A 186 5.06 -7.64 7.76
C PRO A 186 6.26 -8.41 7.14
N TRP A 187 6.44 -8.50 5.82
CA TRP A 187 7.25 -9.57 5.21
C TRP A 187 8.18 -9.14 4.06
N ALA A 188 8.19 -7.86 3.64
CA ALA A 188 9.23 -7.36 2.73
C ALA A 188 10.51 -7.11 3.55
N MET A 189 11.61 -7.79 3.22
CA MET A 189 12.89 -7.62 3.93
C MET A 189 14.01 -7.28 2.95
N LEU A 190 14.30 -5.99 2.85
CA LEU A 190 15.56 -5.47 2.31
C LEU A 190 16.19 -4.46 3.27
N SER A 191 17.38 -3.98 2.93
CA SER A 191 18.21 -3.16 3.80
C SER A 191 17.64 -1.75 4.01
N GLY A 192 16.73 -1.59 4.97
CA GLY A 192 16.17 -0.30 5.37
C GLY A 192 15.18 -0.46 6.53
N PRO A 193 14.82 0.62 7.23
CA PRO A 193 13.75 0.55 8.22
C PRO A 193 12.38 0.23 7.61
N HIS A 194 11.65 -0.69 8.22
CA HIS A 194 10.31 -1.10 7.79
C HIS A 194 9.29 -0.80 8.88
N LEU A 195 8.18 -0.18 8.50
CA LEU A 195 7.10 0.24 9.39
C LEU A 195 5.83 -0.52 9.03
N MET A 196 5.42 -1.47 9.87
CA MET A 196 4.46 -2.49 9.47
C MET A 196 3.15 -2.33 10.22
N ASN A 197 2.11 -1.93 9.48
CA ASN A 197 0.77 -1.76 10.03
C ASN A 197 0.15 -3.11 10.41
N PRO A 198 -0.67 -3.15 11.47
CA PRO A 198 -1.45 -4.34 11.77
C PRO A 198 -2.45 -4.64 10.66
N MET A 199 -2.71 -5.93 10.45
CA MET A 199 -3.80 -6.37 9.59
C MET A 199 -5.12 -6.14 10.29
N VAL A 200 -5.77 -5.02 9.99
CA VAL A 200 -7.06 -4.65 10.59
C VAL A 200 -8.17 -5.53 9.99
N PRO A 201 -8.96 -6.24 10.82
CA PRO A 201 -10.09 -7.03 10.35
C PRO A 201 -11.08 -6.16 9.57
N GLY A 202 -11.74 -6.78 8.60
CA GLY A 202 -12.85 -6.17 7.91
C GLY A 202 -14.03 -5.91 8.84
N LEU A 203 -14.92 -5.00 8.42
CA LEU A 203 -16.16 -4.73 9.18
C LEU A 203 -17.04 -5.97 9.34
N THR A 204 -16.90 -6.98 8.48
CA THR A 204 -17.60 -8.26 8.58
C THR A 204 -16.87 -9.31 9.44
N GLY A 205 -15.69 -9.00 10.00
CA GLY A 205 -14.87 -9.92 10.79
C GLY A 205 -13.84 -10.73 9.99
N ALA A 206 -13.92 -10.73 8.65
CA ALA A 206 -12.94 -11.34 7.74
C ALA A 206 -12.08 -10.28 7.02
N LYS A 207 -11.12 -10.67 6.18
CA LYS A 207 -10.32 -9.74 5.36
C LYS A 207 -11.26 -8.93 4.44
N MET A 208 -11.21 -7.60 4.51
CA MET A 208 -11.97 -6.74 3.59
C MET A 208 -11.46 -6.94 2.15
N SER A 209 -12.28 -7.56 1.30
CA SER A 209 -11.94 -7.82 -0.11
C SER A 209 -12.58 -6.76 -1.00
N SER A 210 -11.80 -6.17 -1.90
CA SER A 210 -12.34 -5.24 -2.91
C SER A 210 -13.24 -5.93 -3.95
N SER A 211 -13.24 -7.27 -4.02
CA SER A 211 -14.01 -8.05 -4.99
C SER A 211 -15.45 -8.34 -4.55
N GLU A 212 -15.77 -8.14 -3.27
CA GLU A 212 -17.10 -8.44 -2.70
C GLU A 212 -17.79 -7.14 -2.28
N GLU A 213 -18.84 -6.74 -3.00
CA GLU A 213 -19.51 -5.45 -2.75
C GLU A 213 -20.23 -5.37 -1.40
N GLU A 214 -20.72 -6.51 -0.89
CA GLU A 214 -21.45 -6.53 0.39
C GLU A 214 -20.52 -6.52 1.62
N SER A 215 -19.26 -6.95 1.49
CA SER A 215 -18.32 -7.06 2.62
C SER A 215 -17.46 -5.81 2.84
N LYS A 216 -17.57 -4.80 1.96
CA LYS A 216 -16.81 -3.54 2.04
C LYS A 216 -17.72 -2.31 2.02
N ILE A 217 -17.33 -1.27 2.75
CA ILE A 217 -17.90 0.08 2.62
C ILE A 217 -17.00 0.87 1.66
N ASP A 218 -17.56 1.29 0.53
CA ASP A 218 -16.85 2.16 -0.43
C ASP A 218 -16.73 3.57 0.15
N LEU A 219 -15.66 4.29 -0.20
CA LEU A 219 -15.46 5.67 0.23
C LEU A 219 -16.54 6.61 -0.32
N LEU A 220 -17.22 6.21 -1.40
CA LEU A 220 -18.29 6.96 -2.06
C LEU A 220 -19.70 6.40 -1.76
N ASP A 221 -19.83 5.38 -0.91
CA ASP A 221 -21.14 4.86 -0.49
C ASP A 221 -21.99 5.96 0.14
N ARG A 222 -23.31 5.96 -0.10
CA ARG A 222 -24.22 6.93 0.53
C ARG A 222 -24.42 6.62 2.01
N LYS A 223 -24.98 7.58 2.75
CA LYS A 223 -25.25 7.43 4.20
C LYS A 223 -26.12 6.19 4.49
N GLU A 224 -27.10 5.93 3.63
CA GLU A 224 -28.00 4.78 3.75
C GLU A 224 -27.27 3.45 3.54
N ASP A 225 -26.35 3.40 2.58
CA ASP A 225 -25.57 2.20 2.26
C ASP A 225 -24.55 1.89 3.36
N VAL A 226 -23.87 2.91 3.90
CA VAL A 226 -23.00 2.79 5.07
C VAL A 226 -23.77 2.20 6.25
N LYS A 227 -24.97 2.73 6.54
CA LYS A 227 -25.83 2.24 7.62
C LYS A 227 -26.24 0.78 7.40
N LYS A 228 -26.65 0.42 6.18
CA LYS A 228 -27.05 -0.95 5.83
C LYS A 228 -25.88 -1.93 6.01
N LYS A 229 -24.68 -1.57 5.56
CA LYS A 229 -23.48 -2.40 5.67
C LYS A 229 -22.99 -2.53 7.11
N LEU A 230 -22.96 -1.44 7.89
CA LEU A 230 -22.61 -1.48 9.32
C LEU A 230 -23.62 -2.29 10.15
N LYS A 231 -24.92 -2.26 9.81
CA LYS A 231 -25.89 -3.13 10.49
C LYS A 231 -25.56 -4.61 10.30
N LYS A 232 -25.15 -5.01 9.10
CA LYS A 232 -24.73 -6.38 8.75
C LYS A 232 -23.36 -6.78 9.33
N ALA A 233 -22.53 -5.83 9.76
CA ALA A 233 -21.22 -6.10 10.33
C ALA A 233 -21.31 -7.07 11.51
N PHE A 234 -20.37 -8.00 11.62
CA PHE A 234 -20.30 -8.89 12.77
C PHE A 234 -19.77 -8.11 13.98
N CYS A 235 -20.50 -8.16 15.10
CA CYS A 235 -20.15 -7.46 16.34
C CYS A 235 -20.88 -8.17 17.49
N GLU A 236 -20.23 -9.18 18.04
CA GLU A 236 -20.74 -9.96 19.16
C GLU A 236 -20.58 -9.17 20.48
N PRO A 237 -21.58 -9.16 21.38
CA PRO A 237 -21.45 -8.53 22.70
C PRO A 237 -20.26 -9.10 23.48
N GLY A 238 -19.47 -8.26 24.16
CA GLY A 238 -18.33 -8.70 24.98
C GLY A 238 -17.08 -9.14 24.20
N ASN A 239 -17.18 -9.39 22.89
CA ASN A 239 -16.05 -9.88 22.08
C ASN A 239 -15.10 -8.73 21.67
N ILE A 240 -13.93 -8.68 22.30
CA ILE A 240 -12.87 -7.69 22.04
C ILE A 240 -11.79 -8.17 21.05
N GLU A 241 -11.58 -9.48 20.92
CA GLU A 241 -10.44 -10.01 20.14
C GLU A 241 -10.68 -10.00 18.63
N ASN A 242 -11.88 -10.38 18.17
CA ASN A 242 -12.19 -10.57 16.76
C ASN A 242 -13.30 -9.64 16.27
N ASN A 243 -13.19 -8.36 16.66
CA ASN A 243 -14.21 -7.36 16.39
C ASN A 243 -13.71 -6.28 15.42
N GLY A 244 -14.14 -6.38 14.16
CA GLY A 244 -13.77 -5.43 13.12
C GLY A 244 -14.29 -4.01 13.36
N VAL A 245 -15.40 -3.86 14.10
CA VAL A 245 -15.95 -2.55 14.46
C VAL A 245 -15.04 -1.88 15.51
N LEU A 246 -14.66 -2.61 16.57
CA LEU A 246 -13.71 -2.10 17.56
C LEU A 246 -12.33 -1.82 16.95
N SER A 247 -11.85 -2.70 16.07
CA SER A 247 -10.58 -2.51 15.39
C SER A 247 -10.58 -1.25 14.53
N PHE A 248 -11.70 -0.94 13.87
CA PHE A 248 -11.85 0.31 13.11
C PHE A 248 -11.86 1.54 14.04
N VAL A 249 -12.49 1.44 15.21
CA VAL A 249 -12.46 2.50 16.22
C VAL A 249 -11.01 2.76 16.68
N LYS A 250 -10.25 1.70 17.02
CA LYS A 250 -8.86 1.76 17.48
C LYS A 250 -7.89 2.34 16.45
N HIS A 251 -7.92 1.82 15.21
CA HIS A 251 -6.90 2.11 14.21
C HIS A 251 -7.25 3.28 13.28
N VAL A 252 -8.52 3.68 13.23
CA VAL A 252 -8.99 4.76 12.35
C VAL A 252 -9.61 5.91 13.13
N LEU A 253 -10.67 5.67 13.91
CA LEU A 253 -11.42 6.79 14.49
C LEU A 253 -10.65 7.52 15.59
N PHE A 254 -10.07 6.80 16.55
CA PHE A 254 -9.30 7.43 17.64
C PHE A 254 -8.07 8.20 17.13
N PRO A 255 -7.19 7.66 16.26
CA PRO A 255 -6.02 8.40 15.78
C PRO A 255 -6.35 9.66 14.98
N LEU A 256 -7.52 9.68 14.33
CA LEU A 256 -7.93 10.79 13.47
C LEU A 256 -8.74 11.86 14.22
N VAL A 257 -9.68 11.45 15.08
CA VAL A 257 -10.64 12.35 15.73
C VAL A 257 -10.21 12.69 17.16
N GLY A 258 -9.42 11.84 17.82
CA GLY A 258 -8.97 12.00 19.21
C GLY A 258 -10.03 11.68 20.27
N GLU A 259 -11.31 11.62 19.88
CA GLU A 259 -12.41 11.24 20.75
C GLU A 259 -13.42 10.36 19.99
N PHE A 260 -14.16 9.53 20.73
CA PHE A 260 -15.23 8.70 20.19
C PHE A 260 -16.50 8.86 21.01
N SER A 261 -17.58 9.35 20.38
CA SER A 261 -18.87 9.55 21.06
C SER A 261 -19.85 8.45 20.70
N ILE A 262 -20.44 7.82 21.72
CA ILE A 262 -21.52 6.86 21.58
C ILE A 262 -22.80 7.49 22.11
N LYS A 263 -23.84 7.52 21.26
CA LYS A 263 -25.16 7.95 21.67
C LYS A 263 -25.95 6.76 22.18
N ARG A 264 -26.43 6.83 23.42
CA ARG A 264 -27.19 5.74 24.06
C ARG A 264 -28.47 6.30 24.66
N ASP A 265 -29.49 5.45 24.77
CA ASP A 265 -30.70 5.80 25.50
C ASP A 265 -30.35 6.14 26.96
N PRO A 266 -30.92 7.19 27.57
CA PRO A 266 -30.72 7.52 28.98
C PRO A 266 -30.89 6.33 29.94
N LYS A 267 -31.71 5.34 29.57
CA LYS A 267 -31.90 4.10 30.35
C LYS A 267 -30.63 3.24 30.47
N PHE A 268 -29.69 3.38 29.54
CA PHE A 268 -28.43 2.63 29.47
C PHE A 268 -27.20 3.52 29.74
N GLY A 269 -27.37 4.62 30.48
CA GLY A 269 -26.28 5.51 30.88
C GLY A 269 -26.09 6.74 30.00
N GLY A 270 -26.90 6.91 28.95
CA GLY A 270 -26.90 8.10 28.10
C GLY A 270 -25.66 8.27 27.21
N ASP A 271 -25.62 9.41 26.51
CA ASP A 271 -24.52 9.79 25.62
C ASP A 271 -23.20 9.87 26.41
N LYS A 272 -22.15 9.22 25.89
CA LYS A 272 -20.81 9.23 26.49
C LYS A 272 -19.75 9.45 25.41
N THR A 273 -18.78 10.31 25.71
CA THR A 273 -17.61 10.55 24.87
C THR A 273 -16.38 9.96 25.56
N TYR A 274 -15.62 9.16 24.82
CA TYR A 274 -14.40 8.53 25.27
C TYR A 274 -13.20 9.25 24.65
N THR A 275 -12.19 9.53 25.46
CA THR A 275 -10.90 10.10 25.03
C THR A 275 -9.82 9.03 24.90
N ASP A 276 -10.08 7.82 25.39
CA ASP A 276 -9.18 6.68 25.32
C ASP A 276 -9.92 5.46 24.76
N PHE A 277 -9.22 4.69 23.91
CA PHE A 277 -9.73 3.44 23.37
C PHE A 277 -9.83 2.36 24.45
N GLU A 278 -8.92 2.35 25.44
CA GLU A 278 -8.92 1.33 26.49
C GLU A 278 -10.23 1.34 27.30
N GLU A 279 -10.82 2.51 27.52
CA GLU A 279 -12.13 2.64 28.17
C GLU A 279 -13.25 2.05 27.32
N VAL A 280 -13.21 2.25 25.99
CA VAL A 280 -14.20 1.67 25.06
C VAL A 280 -14.09 0.16 25.03
N GLU A 281 -12.87 -0.36 24.94
CA GLU A 281 -12.60 -1.81 24.91
C GLU A 281 -13.06 -2.48 26.21
N LYS A 282 -12.74 -1.87 27.36
CA LYS A 282 -13.18 -2.35 28.67
C LYS A 282 -14.69 -2.36 28.80
N GLU A 283 -15.36 -1.23 28.51
CA GLU A 283 -16.83 -1.16 28.66
C GLU A 283 -17.58 -2.01 27.64
N PHE A 284 -16.99 -2.27 26.46
CA PHE A 284 -17.54 -3.24 25.52
C PHE A 284 -17.37 -4.67 26.03
N GLY A 285 -16.21 -5.01 26.61
CA GLY A 285 -15.93 -6.32 27.22
C GLY A 285 -16.79 -6.61 28.45
N GLU A 286 -17.14 -5.59 29.23
CA GLU A 286 -18.08 -5.66 30.36
C GLU A 286 -19.56 -5.62 29.93
N GLU A 287 -19.84 -5.63 28.61
CA GLU A 287 -21.18 -5.57 28.02
C GLU A 287 -21.99 -4.30 28.37
N LEU A 288 -21.33 -3.23 28.81
CA LEU A 288 -21.94 -1.93 29.09
C LEU A 288 -22.23 -1.13 27.79
N ILE A 289 -21.52 -1.46 26.71
CA ILE A 289 -21.76 -0.92 25.37
C ILE A 289 -22.43 -1.99 24.52
N HIS A 290 -23.69 -1.78 24.14
CA HIS A 290 -24.39 -2.68 23.24
C HIS A 290 -23.80 -2.57 21.80
N PRO A 291 -23.64 -3.68 21.05
CA PRO A 291 -23.13 -3.66 19.68
C PRO A 291 -23.84 -2.70 18.72
N GLY A 292 -25.15 -2.51 18.91
CA GLY A 292 -25.95 -1.56 18.13
C GLY A 292 -25.51 -0.10 18.33
N ASP A 293 -25.16 0.25 19.57
CA ASP A 293 -24.76 1.62 19.92
C ASP A 293 -23.34 1.89 19.44
N LEU A 294 -22.44 0.89 19.57
CA LEU A 294 -21.08 0.96 19.02
C LEU A 294 -21.13 1.20 17.50
N LYS A 295 -21.93 0.41 16.77
CA LYS A 295 -22.13 0.58 15.32
C LYS A 295 -22.70 1.96 14.96
N ALA A 296 -23.62 2.49 15.75
CA ALA A 296 -24.20 3.81 15.53
C ALA A 296 -23.16 4.94 15.76
N GLY A 297 -22.31 4.81 16.78
CA GLY A 297 -21.17 5.71 17.00
C GLY A 297 -20.20 5.69 15.82
N VAL A 298 -19.84 4.50 15.34
CA VAL A 298 -19.00 4.35 14.14
C VAL A 298 -19.68 4.93 12.90
N GLU A 299 -20.97 4.71 12.69
CA GLU A 299 -21.74 5.29 11.57
C GLU A 299 -21.63 6.83 11.56
N LEU A 300 -21.80 7.47 12.72
CA LEU A 300 -21.73 8.92 12.84
C LEU A 300 -20.33 9.45 12.54
N ALA A 301 -19.30 8.85 13.15
CA ALA A 301 -17.91 9.27 12.96
C ALA A 301 -17.43 9.01 11.53
N LEU A 302 -17.75 7.84 10.96
CA LEU A 302 -17.38 7.48 9.60
C LEU A 302 -18.04 8.42 8.58
N ASN A 303 -19.32 8.75 8.73
CA ASN A 303 -19.97 9.69 7.82
C ASN A 303 -19.35 11.09 7.87
N LYS A 304 -18.85 11.56 9.02
CA LYS A 304 -18.11 12.82 9.09
C LYS A 304 -16.83 12.79 8.23
N LEU A 305 -16.14 11.65 8.18
CA LEU A 305 -14.95 11.45 7.33
C LEU A 305 -15.32 11.28 5.85
N LEU A 306 -16.44 10.63 5.54
CA LEU A 306 -16.85 10.38 4.16
C LEU A 306 -17.53 11.58 3.49
N ASP A 307 -18.24 12.42 4.23
CA ASP A 307 -18.98 13.57 3.70
C ASP A 307 -18.13 14.55 2.85
N PRO A 308 -16.93 15.00 3.27
CA PRO A 308 -16.09 15.85 2.42
C PRO A 308 -15.60 15.12 1.16
N ILE A 309 -15.32 13.81 1.26
CA ILE A 309 -14.89 12.99 0.11
C ILE A 309 -16.01 12.89 -0.91
N ARG A 310 -17.22 12.51 -0.47
CA ARG A 310 -18.43 12.45 -1.32
C ARG A 310 -18.67 13.78 -2.03
N LYS A 311 -18.63 14.88 -1.28
CA LYS A 311 -18.83 16.24 -1.81
C LYS A 311 -17.82 16.58 -2.91
N LYS A 312 -16.55 16.20 -2.77
CA LYS A 312 -15.52 16.41 -3.80
C LYS A 312 -15.85 15.60 -5.07
N PHE A 313 -16.21 14.34 -4.89
CA PHE A 313 -16.56 13.41 -5.96
C PHE A 313 -17.94 13.63 -6.59
N GLU A 314 -18.73 14.61 -6.13
CA GLU A 314 -19.96 15.06 -6.81
C GLU A 314 -19.68 15.91 -8.05
N SER A 315 -18.47 16.47 -8.16
CA SER A 315 -18.06 17.26 -9.33
C SER A 315 -18.18 16.45 -10.64
N PRO A 316 -18.65 17.06 -11.75
CA PRO A 316 -18.86 16.32 -13.00
C PRO A 316 -17.62 15.58 -13.51
N GLU A 317 -16.44 16.17 -13.32
CA GLU A 317 -15.15 15.60 -13.72
C GLU A 317 -14.82 14.32 -12.94
N LEU A 318 -14.90 14.36 -11.61
CA LEU A 318 -14.60 13.21 -10.76
C LEU A 318 -15.67 12.12 -10.86
N ARG A 319 -16.93 12.49 -11.08
CA ARG A 319 -17.99 11.51 -11.40
C ARG A 319 -17.71 10.78 -12.72
N LYS A 320 -17.27 11.51 -13.74
CA LYS A 320 -16.87 10.91 -15.02
C LYS A 320 -15.69 9.98 -14.82
N LEU A 321 -14.64 10.44 -14.13
CA LEU A 321 -13.44 9.65 -13.82
C LEU A 321 -13.79 8.34 -13.10
N SER A 322 -14.62 8.40 -12.04
CA SER A 322 -15.03 7.21 -11.28
C SER A 322 -15.76 6.18 -12.16
N ASN A 323 -16.68 6.64 -13.01
CA ASN A 323 -17.44 5.78 -13.92
C ASN A 323 -16.57 5.19 -15.04
N THR A 324 -15.57 5.92 -15.54
CA THR A 324 -14.66 5.44 -16.60
C THR A 324 -13.58 4.53 -16.06
N ALA A 325 -13.05 4.79 -14.85
CA ALA A 325 -12.03 3.96 -14.22
C ALA A 325 -12.60 2.60 -13.75
N TYR A 326 -13.89 2.58 -13.40
CA TYR A 326 -14.62 1.39 -12.96
C TYR A 326 -15.98 1.30 -13.66
N PRO A 327 -16.00 0.86 -14.94
CA PRO A 327 -17.24 0.70 -15.68
C PRO A 327 -18.10 -0.39 -15.03
N ASP A 328 -19.41 -0.12 -14.93
CA ASP A 328 -20.37 -1.04 -14.35
C ASP A 328 -20.49 -2.30 -15.24
N PRO A 329 -20.24 -3.51 -14.71
CA PRO A 329 -20.32 -4.74 -15.48
C PRO A 329 -21.74 -4.99 -16.04
N SER A 330 -22.79 -4.40 -15.46
CA SER A 330 -24.17 -4.55 -15.94
C SER A 330 -24.43 -3.82 -17.27
N LYS A 331 -23.67 -2.76 -17.58
CA LYS A 331 -23.81 -1.99 -18.83
C LYS A 331 -23.11 -2.61 -20.03
N ASN A 332 -22.24 -3.61 -19.82
CA ASN A 332 -21.58 -4.36 -20.89
C ASN A 332 -22.40 -5.54 -21.42
N LYS A 333 -23.63 -5.79 -20.92
CA LYS A 333 -24.57 -6.78 -21.49
C LYS A 333 -25.36 -6.26 -22.71
N GLY A 334 -24.76 -5.34 -23.46
CA GLY A 334 -25.37 -4.64 -24.59
C GLY A 334 -24.72 -4.93 -25.94
N ALA A 335 -24.02 -6.05 -26.10
CA ALA A 335 -23.58 -6.54 -27.42
C ALA A 335 -23.38 -8.06 -27.38
N GLY A 336 -24.25 -8.81 -28.05
CA GLY A 336 -24.12 -10.26 -28.24
C GLY A 336 -25.24 -11.09 -27.59
N LYS A 337 -26.39 -11.20 -28.28
CA LYS A 337 -27.28 -12.35 -28.09
C LYS A 337 -26.60 -13.57 -28.71
N GLY A 338 -26.10 -14.48 -27.88
CA GLY A 338 -25.65 -15.82 -28.24
C GLY A 338 -25.68 -16.72 -27.00
N ASN A 339 -26.30 -17.89 -27.12
CA ASN A 339 -26.62 -18.84 -26.04
C ASN A 339 -25.42 -19.22 -25.12
N PRO A 340 -25.69 -19.64 -23.87
CA PRO A 340 -24.65 -20.08 -22.94
C PRO A 340 -24.18 -21.48 -23.33
N LYS A 341 -22.97 -21.57 -23.90
CA LYS A 341 -22.17 -22.80 -23.90
C LYS A 341 -20.99 -22.60 -22.96
N VAL A 342 -20.77 -23.64 -22.15
CA VAL A 342 -19.67 -23.92 -21.23
C VAL A 342 -18.39 -23.17 -21.60
N ALA A 343 -17.82 -22.44 -20.64
CA ALA A 343 -16.51 -21.82 -20.75
C ALA A 343 -15.47 -22.95 -20.88
N GLU A 344 -15.06 -23.25 -22.12
CA GLU A 344 -13.81 -23.97 -22.39
C GLU A 344 -12.65 -23.06 -21.98
N GLU A 345 -11.64 -23.69 -21.38
CA GLU A 345 -10.37 -23.08 -21.00
C GLU A 345 -9.79 -22.27 -22.17
N ASP A 346 -9.58 -20.97 -21.96
CA ASP A 346 -8.87 -20.12 -22.92
C ASP A 346 -7.41 -20.61 -23.00
N GLU A 347 -7.14 -21.52 -23.94
CA GLU A 347 -5.78 -21.83 -24.39
C GLU A 347 -5.11 -20.52 -24.82
N LEU A 348 -3.97 -20.20 -24.18
CA LEU A 348 -3.12 -19.07 -24.53
C LEU A 348 -2.47 -19.31 -25.91
N VAL A 349 -3.19 -18.97 -26.99
CA VAL A 349 -2.65 -19.04 -28.34
C VAL A 349 -1.74 -17.82 -28.59
N PRO A 350 -0.45 -18.01 -28.99
CA PRO A 350 0.50 -16.92 -29.26
C PRO A 350 0.06 -15.91 -30.33
N SER A 351 -0.99 -16.22 -31.10
CA SER A 351 -1.52 -15.38 -32.18
C SER A 351 -2.21 -14.10 -31.71
N ARG A 352 -2.43 -13.91 -30.39
CA ARG A 352 -2.99 -12.66 -29.82
C ARG A 352 -1.95 -11.61 -29.42
N LEU A 353 -0.66 -11.91 -29.52
CA LEU A 353 0.39 -10.90 -29.36
C LEU A 353 0.59 -10.18 -30.71
N ASP A 354 0.01 -8.99 -30.87
CA ASP A 354 0.30 -8.08 -32.00
C ASP A 354 1.71 -7.47 -31.85
N ILE A 355 2.74 -8.32 -31.97
CA ILE A 355 4.14 -7.89 -32.02
C ILE A 355 4.38 -7.35 -33.43
N ARG A 356 4.15 -6.05 -33.60
CA ARG A 356 4.56 -5.35 -34.82
C ARG A 356 6.07 -5.18 -34.79
N VAL A 357 6.78 -6.12 -35.40
CA VAL A 357 8.21 -5.97 -35.68
C VAL A 357 8.37 -4.76 -36.61
N GLY A 358 9.00 -3.70 -36.11
CA GLY A 358 9.27 -2.50 -36.89
C GLY A 358 10.07 -2.84 -38.16
N LYS A 359 9.73 -2.18 -39.28
CA LYS A 359 10.44 -2.33 -40.54
C LYS A 359 11.86 -1.80 -40.40
N VAL A 360 12.86 -2.64 -40.64
CA VAL A 360 14.27 -2.21 -40.71
C VAL A 360 14.41 -1.22 -41.86
N ILE A 361 14.73 0.03 -41.54
CA ILE A 361 14.81 1.14 -42.51
C ILE A 361 16.20 1.23 -43.15
N SER A 362 17.24 0.79 -42.44
CA SER A 362 18.60 0.64 -42.96
C SER A 362 19.42 -0.34 -42.11
N VAL A 363 20.43 -0.95 -42.73
CA VAL A 363 21.45 -1.77 -42.05
C VAL A 363 22.80 -1.24 -42.50
N GLU A 364 23.60 -0.72 -41.57
CA GLU A 364 24.98 -0.32 -41.83
C GLU A 364 25.94 -1.26 -41.13
N LYS A 365 26.97 -1.69 -41.87
CA LYS A 365 28.01 -2.58 -41.38
C LYS A 365 29.06 -1.74 -40.67
N VAL A 366 29.01 -1.67 -39.35
CA VAL A 366 30.05 -1.00 -38.56
C VAL A 366 31.31 -1.87 -38.57
N LEU A 367 32.31 -1.46 -39.34
CA LEU A 367 33.67 -1.99 -39.30
C LEU A 367 34.33 -1.48 -38.00
N ILE A 368 34.31 -2.29 -36.95
CA ILE A 368 35.08 -2.01 -35.74
C ILE A 368 36.55 -2.26 -36.08
N HIS A 369 37.28 -1.19 -36.41
CA HIS A 369 38.74 -1.21 -36.44
C HIS A 369 39.24 -1.39 -35.01
N SER A 370 40.18 -2.31 -34.84
CA SER A 370 40.85 -2.63 -33.59
C SER A 370 41.53 -1.39 -33.00
N LEU A 371 40.98 -0.83 -31.92
CA LEU A 371 41.67 0.13 -31.06
C LEU A 371 41.88 -0.47 -29.67
N THR A 372 43.04 -1.14 -29.56
CA THR A 372 43.99 -1.11 -28.43
C THR A 372 43.53 -1.51 -27.02
N HIS A 373 44.06 -2.67 -26.62
CA HIS A 373 44.01 -3.40 -25.35
C HIS A 373 44.57 -2.69 -24.08
N SER A 374 44.80 -1.38 -24.05
CA SER A 374 45.55 -0.75 -22.95
C SER A 374 44.72 -0.05 -21.85
N LEU A 375 43.47 0.32 -22.12
CA LEU A 375 42.64 1.09 -21.16
C LEU A 375 41.81 0.22 -20.21
N VAL A 376 41.49 -1.02 -20.60
CA VAL A 376 40.66 -1.92 -19.81
C VAL A 376 41.44 -2.54 -18.65
N TYR A 377 42.74 -2.80 -18.82
CA TYR A 377 43.57 -3.40 -17.75
C TYR A 377 43.86 -2.44 -16.59
N SER A 378 44.00 -1.13 -16.85
CA SER A 378 44.27 -0.15 -15.79
C SER A 378 43.04 0.10 -14.91
N PHE A 379 41.83 0.04 -15.47
CA PHE A 379 40.59 0.23 -14.72
C PHE A 379 40.23 -0.99 -13.85
N ILE A 380 40.49 -2.20 -14.34
CA ILE A 380 40.22 -3.45 -13.62
C ILE A 380 41.16 -3.60 -12.41
N HIS A 381 42.43 -3.19 -12.51
CA HIS A 381 43.38 -3.31 -11.39
C HIS A 381 43.07 -2.35 -10.23
N SER A 382 42.48 -1.19 -10.52
CA SER A 382 42.08 -0.21 -9.49
C SER A 382 40.79 -0.63 -8.75
N LEU A 383 39.87 -1.30 -9.44
CA LEU A 383 38.65 -1.86 -8.83
C LEU A 383 38.93 -3.10 -7.96
N ILE A 384 39.89 -3.94 -8.36
CA ILE A 384 40.30 -5.11 -7.57
C ILE A 384 41.03 -4.71 -6.28
N SER A 385 41.83 -3.63 -6.29
CA SER A 385 42.51 -3.15 -5.06
C SER A 385 41.55 -2.54 -4.03
N LEU A 386 40.43 -1.95 -4.47
CA LEU A 386 39.39 -1.47 -3.54
C LEU A 386 38.59 -2.63 -2.91
N PHE A 387 38.37 -3.71 -3.65
CA PHE A 387 37.62 -4.87 -3.16
C PHE A 387 38.42 -5.75 -2.18
N ILE A 388 39.73 -5.87 -2.35
CA ILE A 388 40.58 -6.69 -1.46
C ILE A 388 40.71 -6.06 -0.06
N ASN A 389 40.75 -4.73 0.06
CA ASN A 389 40.83 -4.06 1.37
C ASN A 389 39.52 -4.15 2.19
N SER A 390 38.35 -4.21 1.55
CA SER A 390 37.07 -4.40 2.26
C SER A 390 36.85 -5.84 2.75
N PHE A 391 37.48 -6.83 2.12
CA PHE A 391 37.32 -8.24 2.51
C PHE A 391 38.19 -8.63 3.73
N VAL A 392 39.32 -7.94 3.95
CA VAL A 392 40.19 -8.18 5.13
C VAL A 392 39.53 -7.71 6.43
N TYR A 393 38.69 -6.67 6.39
CA TYR A 393 37.96 -6.19 7.57
C TYR A 393 36.79 -7.11 7.97
N LEU A 394 36.17 -7.81 7.00
CA LEU A 394 35.02 -8.68 7.26
C LEU A 394 35.41 -10.08 7.78
N SER A 395 36.65 -10.51 7.53
CA SER A 395 37.14 -11.83 7.97
C SER A 395 37.67 -11.85 9.41
N LEU A 396 38.06 -10.71 9.98
CA LEU A 396 38.57 -10.62 11.36
C LEU A 396 37.49 -10.60 12.45
N PHE A 397 36.21 -10.41 12.10
CA PHE A 397 35.11 -10.36 13.08
C PHE A 397 34.34 -11.70 13.27
N LYS A 398 34.65 -12.75 12.49
CA LYS A 398 33.95 -14.05 12.55
C LYS A 398 34.69 -15.17 13.30
N LEU A 399 35.85 -14.90 13.92
CA LEU A 399 36.57 -15.87 14.75
C LEU A 399 36.71 -15.34 16.18
N GLY A 400 35.65 -15.49 16.96
CA GLY A 400 35.63 -15.08 18.37
C GLY A 400 34.46 -15.68 19.13
N ARG A 401 34.46 -17.01 19.32
CA ARG A 401 33.76 -17.65 20.45
C ARG A 401 34.80 -18.22 21.40
N PRO A 402 34.72 -17.93 22.71
CA PRO A 402 35.65 -18.46 23.70
C PRO A 402 35.28 -19.91 24.03
N PHE A 403 36.30 -20.75 24.12
CA PHE A 403 36.25 -21.96 24.94
C PHE A 403 37.09 -21.68 26.19
N PHE A 404 36.44 -21.87 27.34
CA PHE A 404 36.88 -21.67 28.73
C PHE A 404 36.98 -20.23 29.25
#